data_AF-A0A976JHV2-F1
#
_entry.id   AF-A0A976JHV2-F1
#
_cell.length_a   1.000
_cell.length_b   1.000
_cell.length_c   1.000
_cell.angle_alpha   90.00
_cell.angle_beta   90.00
_cell.angle_gamma   90.00
#
_symmetry.space_group_name_H-M   'P 1'
#
loop_
_entity.id
_entity.type
_entity.pdbx_description
1 polymer ?
#
loop_
_entity_poly.entity_id
_entity_poly.type
_entity_poly.pdbx_seq_one_letter_code
_entity_poly.pdbx_strand_id
1 'polypeptide(L)'
;MRRKIFIGDVHGCFNELMELLDKVGYNYSKDRLYFVGDLINKGPYSKKVLEFVYNSKSKVVIGNHELGLIKLYESKGNWGGSSLDHVLLSLGKQAKFWVKWMRKLPSFIEGEDFIMVHAGLIPDKKPKEKDREILARIRTWDGRGHDLNNIKHPPWYNLYKGKKKVIFGHWAKKGLIREGNCIGLDSGCCYG
;
A
#
# COMPACT_ATOMS: atom_id res chain seq x y z
N MET A 1 8.42 21.06 12.23
CA MET A 1 8.18 19.94 11.28
C MET A 1 6.96 19.15 11.78
N ARG A 2 6.02 18.73 10.91
CA ARG A 2 4.87 17.91 11.34
C ARG A 2 5.31 16.48 11.64
N ARG A 3 4.75 15.85 12.69
CA ARG A 3 4.99 14.44 12.99
C ARG A 3 4.42 13.58 11.86
N LYS A 4 5.18 12.59 11.39
CA LYS A 4 4.79 11.67 10.31
C LYS A 4 4.25 10.39 10.95
N ILE A 5 3.07 9.94 10.54
CA ILE A 5 2.48 8.67 11.00
C ILE A 5 2.33 7.78 9.77
N PHE A 6 2.99 6.61 9.80
CA PHE A 6 2.94 5.64 8.72
C PHE A 6 1.91 4.56 9.06
N ILE A 7 1.03 4.25 8.11
CA ILE A 7 -0.08 3.33 8.25
C ILE A 7 0.10 2.19 7.24
N GLY A 8 -0.04 0.95 7.72
CA GLY A 8 0.01 -0.28 6.93
C GLY A 8 -1.22 -0.46 6.02
N ASP A 9 -1.38 -1.67 5.50
CA ASP A 9 -2.49 -2.09 4.64
C ASP A 9 -3.81 -1.97 5.41
N VAL A 10 -4.74 -1.16 4.88
CA VAL A 10 -6.01 -0.86 5.58
C VAL A 10 -7.11 -1.78 5.09
N HIS A 11 -7.14 -2.11 3.81
CA HIS A 11 -8.12 -3.04 3.24
C HIS A 11 -9.57 -2.77 3.67
N GLY A 12 -10.03 -1.53 3.59
CA GLY A 12 -11.42 -1.19 3.96
C GLY A 12 -11.77 -1.33 5.45
N CYS A 13 -10.82 -1.60 6.34
CA CYS A 13 -10.97 -1.63 7.80
C CYS A 13 -11.05 -0.20 8.36
N PHE A 14 -12.13 0.51 8.03
CA PHE A 14 -12.29 1.92 8.38
C PHE A 14 -12.39 2.16 9.89
N ASN A 15 -13.06 1.28 10.63
CA ASN A 15 -13.27 1.46 12.06
C ASN A 15 -11.95 1.29 12.82
N GLU A 16 -11.17 0.28 12.45
CA GLU A 16 -9.85 -0.03 12.98
C GLU A 16 -8.85 1.08 12.65
N LEU A 17 -8.94 1.65 11.44
CA LEU A 17 -8.16 2.84 11.10
C LEU A 17 -8.48 4.00 12.04
N MET A 18 -9.75 4.31 12.28
CA MET A 18 -10.14 5.40 13.17
C MET A 18 -9.71 5.13 14.62
N GLU A 19 -9.83 3.90 15.10
CA GLU A 19 -9.36 3.49 16.43
C GLU A 19 -7.83 3.63 16.55
N LEU A 20 -7.07 3.22 15.54
CA LEU A 20 -5.62 3.41 15.50
C LEU A 20 -5.26 4.90 15.56
N LEU A 21 -5.96 5.74 14.81
CA LEU A 21 -5.71 7.18 14.78
C LEU A 21 -6.02 7.84 16.13
N ASP A 22 -7.06 7.40 16.82
CA ASP A 22 -7.37 7.84 18.18
C ASP A 22 -6.25 7.42 19.16
N LYS A 23 -5.85 6.15 19.14
CA LYS A 23 -4.78 5.59 19.98
C LYS A 23 -3.43 6.31 19.84
N VAL A 24 -3.08 6.75 18.64
CA VAL A 24 -1.82 7.51 18.40
C VAL A 24 -1.97 9.02 18.62
N GLY A 25 -3.17 9.47 19.02
CA GLY A 25 -3.51 10.88 19.22
C GLY A 25 -3.33 11.69 17.95
N TYR A 26 -3.85 11.21 16.82
CA TYR A 26 -3.73 11.89 15.54
C TYR A 26 -4.38 13.27 15.58
N ASN A 27 -3.60 14.29 15.21
CA ASN A 27 -4.06 15.66 15.10
C ASN A 27 -3.74 16.23 13.71
N TYR A 28 -4.78 16.53 12.94
CA TYR A 28 -4.66 17.04 11.57
C TYR A 28 -3.74 18.27 11.42
N SER A 29 -3.72 19.16 12.43
CA SER A 29 -2.90 20.38 12.39
C SER A 29 -1.41 20.13 12.66
N LYS A 30 -1.09 19.08 13.42
CA LYS A 30 0.28 18.76 13.87
C LYS A 30 0.92 17.58 13.13
N ASP A 31 0.09 16.73 12.53
CA ASP A 31 0.51 15.46 11.94
C ASP A 31 0.31 15.40 10.43
N ARG A 32 0.95 14.39 9.83
CA ARG A 32 0.75 13.99 8.44
C ARG A 32 0.71 12.48 8.36
N LEU A 33 -0.35 11.94 7.77
CA LEU A 33 -0.48 10.50 7.53
C LEU A 33 0.19 10.09 6.22
N TYR A 34 0.78 8.91 6.24
CA TYR A 34 1.49 8.25 5.16
C TYR A 34 0.99 6.80 5.04
N PHE A 35 0.25 6.46 4.00
CA PHE A 35 -0.29 5.12 3.77
C PHE A 35 0.55 4.34 2.78
N VAL A 36 0.86 3.08 3.10
CA VAL A 36 1.65 2.19 2.24
C VAL A 36 0.86 1.57 1.08
N GLY A 37 -0.39 1.98 0.85
CA GLY A 37 -1.26 1.42 -0.20
C GLY A 37 -2.25 0.40 0.36
N ASP A 38 -2.90 -0.35 -0.55
CA ASP A 38 -3.90 -1.36 -0.20
C ASP A 38 -4.97 -0.81 0.77
N LEU A 39 -5.57 0.29 0.34
CA LEU A 39 -6.64 0.99 1.06
C LEU A 39 -7.98 0.26 0.93
N ILE A 40 -8.15 -0.49 -0.15
CA ILE A 40 -9.41 -1.12 -0.57
C ILE A 40 -9.36 -2.65 -0.50
N ASN A 41 -10.52 -3.26 -0.74
CA ASN A 41 -10.76 -4.70 -0.79
C ASN A 41 -10.67 -5.39 0.59
N LYS A 42 -11.16 -6.63 0.67
CA LYS A 42 -11.25 -7.52 1.84
C LYS A 42 -12.21 -7.00 2.93
N GLY A 43 -11.95 -5.84 3.51
CA GLY A 43 -12.82 -5.24 4.52
C GLY A 43 -14.02 -4.48 3.91
N PRO A 44 -15.04 -4.21 4.73
CA PRO A 44 -16.37 -3.79 4.27
C PRO A 44 -16.47 -2.31 3.85
N TYR A 45 -15.52 -1.45 4.26
CA TYR A 45 -15.66 0.01 4.14
C TYR A 45 -14.63 0.67 3.21
N SER A 46 -14.27 0.00 2.12
CA SER A 46 -13.32 0.52 1.11
C SER A 46 -13.59 1.97 0.69
N LYS A 47 -14.86 2.32 0.41
CA LYS A 47 -15.24 3.69 0.03
C LYS A 47 -14.99 4.72 1.15
N LYS A 48 -15.31 4.39 2.41
CA LYS A 48 -15.07 5.31 3.56
C LYS A 48 -13.58 5.54 3.77
N VAL A 49 -12.76 4.50 3.62
CA VAL A 49 -11.29 4.64 3.68
C VAL A 49 -10.79 5.60 2.60
N LEU A 50 -11.23 5.43 1.35
CA LEU A 50 -10.86 6.34 0.26
C LEU A 50 -11.27 7.79 0.53
N GLU A 51 -12.52 8.02 0.96
CA GLU A 51 -13.03 9.34 1.31
C GLU A 51 -12.20 10.00 2.42
N PHE A 52 -11.89 9.27 3.49
CA PHE A 52 -11.05 9.76 4.58
C PHE A 52 -9.63 10.09 4.12
N VAL A 53 -8.97 9.17 3.41
CA VAL A 53 -7.58 9.34 2.94
C VAL A 53 -7.46 10.53 1.99
N TYR A 54 -8.45 10.70 1.10
CA TYR A 54 -8.52 11.83 0.19
C TYR A 54 -8.69 13.17 0.94
N ASN A 55 -9.68 13.26 1.83
CA ASN A 55 -10.00 14.49 2.56
C ASN A 55 -8.92 14.90 3.57
N SER A 56 -8.25 13.92 4.18
CA SER A 56 -7.11 14.16 5.08
C SER A 56 -5.84 14.67 4.36
N LYS A 57 -5.87 14.75 3.02
CA LYS A 57 -4.73 15.13 2.17
C LYS A 57 -3.49 14.28 2.45
N SER A 58 -3.71 13.01 2.81
CA SER A 58 -2.65 12.09 3.22
C SER A 58 -1.67 11.80 2.08
N LYS A 59 -0.46 11.38 2.44
CA LYS A 59 0.51 10.84 1.48
C LYS A 59 0.23 9.35 1.31
N VAL A 60 0.21 8.87 0.07
CA VAL A 60 -0.19 7.50 -0.25
C VAL A 60 0.69 7.02 -1.39
N VAL A 61 1.19 5.78 -1.30
CA VAL A 61 1.76 5.06 -2.44
C VAL A 61 0.75 4.02 -2.94
N ILE A 62 0.80 3.68 -4.23
CA ILE A 62 -0.17 2.72 -4.78
C ILE A 62 0.12 1.28 -4.29
N GLY A 63 -0.93 0.55 -3.90
CA GLY A 63 -0.88 -0.88 -3.62
C GLY A 63 -1.29 -1.76 -4.79
N ASN A 64 -1.09 -3.08 -4.67
CA ASN A 64 -1.48 -3.99 -5.75
C ASN A 64 -3.01 -4.11 -5.89
N HIS A 65 -3.78 -3.84 -4.83
CA HIS A 65 -5.23 -3.83 -4.91
C HIS A 65 -5.76 -2.64 -5.70
N GLU A 66 -5.18 -1.45 -5.52
CA GLU A 66 -5.52 -0.29 -6.36
C GLU A 66 -5.12 -0.52 -7.82
N LEU A 67 -3.95 -1.12 -8.09
CA LEU A 67 -3.56 -1.51 -9.45
C LEU A 67 -4.55 -2.50 -10.06
N GLY A 68 -5.01 -3.48 -9.28
CA GLY A 68 -6.03 -4.44 -9.69
C GLY A 68 -7.35 -3.77 -10.04
N LEU A 69 -7.80 -2.80 -9.23
CA LEU A 69 -9.07 -2.10 -9.45
C LEU A 69 -9.01 -1.23 -10.72
N ILE A 70 -7.88 -0.57 -10.98
CA ILE A 70 -7.65 0.19 -12.21
C ILE A 70 -7.78 -0.73 -13.43
N LYS A 71 -7.11 -1.90 -13.43
CA LYS A 71 -7.18 -2.88 -14.52
C LYS A 71 -8.60 -3.42 -14.72
N LEU A 72 -9.30 -3.75 -13.63
CA LEU A 72 -10.68 -4.21 -13.66
C LEU A 72 -11.64 -3.16 -14.23
N TYR A 73 -11.49 -1.90 -13.86
CA TYR A 73 -12.30 -0.81 -14.42
C TYR A 73 -12.09 -0.66 -15.93
N GLU A 74 -10.86 -0.86 -16.40
CA GLU A 74 -10.48 -0.72 -17.81
C GLU A 74 -10.89 -1.90 -18.69
N SER A 75 -11.18 -3.06 -18.09
CA SER A 75 -11.74 -4.19 -18.84
C SER A 75 -13.20 -4.00 -19.27
N LYS A 76 -13.83 -2.86 -18.91
CA LYS A 76 -15.15 -2.40 -19.38
C LYS A 76 -16.28 -3.45 -19.33
N GLY A 77 -16.31 -4.30 -18.30
CA GLY A 77 -17.43 -5.22 -18.09
C GLY A 77 -17.13 -6.69 -18.37
N ASN A 78 -15.89 -7.08 -18.68
CA ASN A 78 -15.44 -8.46 -18.44
C ASN A 78 -15.25 -8.66 -16.92
N TRP A 79 -16.35 -8.56 -16.19
CA TRP A 79 -16.45 -8.64 -14.75
C TRP A 79 -17.13 -9.97 -14.42
N GLY A 80 -16.49 -10.78 -13.58
CA GLY A 80 -16.93 -12.13 -13.31
C GLY A 80 -15.84 -12.90 -12.59
N GLY A 81 -15.79 -12.73 -11.26
CA GLY A 81 -14.95 -13.54 -10.38
C GLY A 81 -13.71 -12.82 -9.83
N SER A 82 -13.62 -11.50 -9.98
CA SER A 82 -12.55 -10.74 -9.33
C SER A 82 -12.91 -10.47 -7.86
N SER A 83 -11.95 -10.61 -6.95
CA SER A 83 -12.14 -10.22 -5.56
C SER A 83 -12.40 -8.71 -5.38
N LEU A 84 -12.26 -7.90 -6.44
CA LEU A 84 -12.46 -6.45 -6.44
C LEU A 84 -13.82 -5.99 -6.96
N ASP A 85 -14.67 -6.91 -7.45
CA ASP A 85 -15.97 -6.57 -8.03
C ASP A 85 -16.84 -5.82 -7.00
N HIS A 86 -16.86 -6.28 -5.74
CA HIS A 86 -17.59 -5.62 -4.66
C HIS A 86 -17.12 -4.19 -4.39
N VAL A 87 -15.81 -3.92 -4.52
CA VAL A 87 -15.25 -2.59 -4.33
C VAL A 87 -15.81 -1.69 -5.43
N LEU A 88 -15.73 -2.11 -6.68
CA LEU A 88 -16.19 -1.32 -7.82
C LEU A 88 -17.68 -0.98 -7.70
N LEU A 89 -18.50 -1.96 -7.31
CA LEU A 89 -19.93 -1.79 -7.04
C LEU A 89 -20.16 -0.78 -5.90
N SER A 90 -19.41 -0.87 -4.80
CA SER A 90 -19.52 0.06 -3.67
C SER A 90 -19.20 1.52 -4.03
N LEU A 91 -18.32 1.74 -5.01
CA LEU A 91 -17.99 3.10 -5.50
C LEU A 91 -19.12 3.68 -6.37
N GLY A 92 -19.91 2.83 -7.03
CA GLY A 92 -21.05 3.22 -7.86
C GLY A 92 -20.68 4.29 -8.90
N LYS A 93 -21.50 5.35 -8.98
CA LYS A 93 -21.30 6.47 -9.93
C LYS A 93 -19.93 7.19 -9.76
N GLN A 94 -19.30 7.07 -8.59
CA GLN A 94 -18.00 7.70 -8.31
C GLN A 94 -16.80 6.84 -8.73
N ALA A 95 -16.99 5.62 -9.23
CA ALA A 95 -15.89 4.73 -9.61
C ALA A 95 -14.87 5.40 -10.55
N LYS A 96 -15.35 6.13 -11.57
CA LYS A 96 -14.49 6.87 -12.52
C LYS A 96 -13.58 7.88 -11.82
N PHE A 97 -14.10 8.57 -10.80
CA PHE A 97 -13.33 9.56 -10.04
C PHE A 97 -12.21 8.87 -9.24
N TRP A 98 -12.56 7.82 -8.48
CA TRP A 98 -11.61 7.10 -7.64
C TRP A 98 -10.51 6.41 -8.44
N VAL A 99 -10.86 5.77 -9.56
CA VAL A 99 -9.87 5.15 -10.47
C VAL A 99 -8.91 6.20 -11.04
N LYS A 100 -9.42 7.38 -11.44
CA LYS A 100 -8.58 8.50 -11.89
C LYS A 100 -7.66 9.01 -10.79
N TRP A 101 -8.13 9.04 -9.54
CA TRP A 101 -7.30 9.41 -8.39
C TRP A 101 -6.20 8.38 -8.11
N MET A 102 -6.55 7.08 -8.07
CA MET A 102 -5.60 5.98 -7.86
C MET A 102 -4.49 5.96 -8.92
N ARG A 103 -4.83 6.25 -10.18
CA ARG A 103 -3.86 6.38 -11.28
C ARG A 103 -2.78 7.43 -11.04
N LYS A 104 -3.06 8.46 -10.24
CA LYS A 104 -2.12 9.55 -9.91
C LYS A 104 -1.27 9.26 -8.68
N LEU A 105 -1.54 8.20 -7.93
CA LEU A 105 -0.75 7.83 -6.76
C LEU A 105 0.67 7.45 -7.21
N PRO A 106 1.73 7.92 -6.54
CA PRO A 106 3.10 7.51 -6.85
C PRO A 106 3.35 6.04 -6.46
N SER A 107 4.34 5.40 -7.08
CA SER A 107 4.77 4.05 -6.69
C SER A 107 5.64 4.02 -5.45
N PHE A 108 6.31 5.14 -5.15
CA PHE A 108 7.09 5.30 -3.93
C PHE A 108 7.11 6.78 -3.53
N ILE A 109 7.38 7.05 -2.25
CA ILE A 109 7.64 8.40 -1.75
C ILE A 109 9.00 8.37 -1.05
N GLU A 110 9.94 9.15 -1.57
CA GLU A 110 11.27 9.31 -0.97
C GLU A 110 11.31 10.60 -0.14
N GLY A 111 11.59 10.45 1.15
CA GLY A 111 11.91 11.55 2.06
C GLY A 111 13.42 11.66 2.29
N GLU A 112 13.79 12.51 3.25
CA GLU A 112 15.17 12.71 3.66
C GLU A 112 15.80 11.42 4.22
N ASP A 113 15.12 10.76 5.15
CA ASP A 113 15.60 9.60 5.92
C ASP A 113 14.87 8.29 5.59
N PHE A 114 13.84 8.34 4.72
CA PHE A 114 13.00 7.19 4.42
C PHE A 114 12.63 7.05 2.94
N ILE A 115 12.26 5.83 2.55
CA ILE A 115 11.57 5.48 1.31
C ILE A 115 10.30 4.74 1.73
N MET A 116 9.14 5.22 1.33
CA MET A 116 7.88 4.51 1.48
C MET A 116 7.49 3.86 0.15
N VAL A 117 7.16 2.58 0.18
CA VAL A 117 6.78 1.77 -1.00
C VAL A 117 5.77 0.73 -0.55
N HIS A 118 4.89 0.25 -1.43
CA HIS A 118 3.87 -0.69 -0.99
C HIS A 118 4.43 -2.06 -0.59
N ALA A 119 5.11 -2.77 -1.49
CA ALA A 119 5.60 -4.12 -1.19
C ALA A 119 7.11 -4.16 -0.90
N GLY A 120 7.91 -3.49 -1.73
CA GLY A 120 9.35 -3.50 -1.54
C GLY A 120 10.14 -2.89 -2.68
N LEU A 121 11.45 -2.89 -2.52
CA LEU A 121 12.39 -2.35 -3.51
C LEU A 121 13.08 -3.48 -4.27
N ILE A 122 13.46 -3.20 -5.51
CA ILE A 122 14.36 -4.07 -6.26
C ILE A 122 15.76 -3.95 -5.61
N PRO A 123 16.36 -5.05 -5.14
CA PRO A 123 17.69 -5.01 -4.53
C PRO A 123 18.73 -4.33 -5.45
N ASP A 124 19.61 -3.56 -4.83
CA ASP A 124 20.69 -2.80 -5.47
C ASP A 124 20.26 -1.76 -6.54
N LYS A 125 18.95 -1.43 -6.64
CA LYS A 125 18.43 -0.41 -7.56
C LYS A 125 17.68 0.71 -6.83
N LYS A 126 17.82 1.93 -7.34
CA LYS A 126 16.96 3.05 -6.94
C LYS A 126 15.55 2.83 -7.53
N PRO A 127 14.47 3.06 -6.76
CA PRO A 127 13.10 2.91 -7.26
C PRO A 127 12.81 3.90 -8.40
N LYS A 128 12.02 3.45 -9.38
CA LYS A 128 11.54 4.28 -10.49
C LYS A 128 10.05 4.02 -10.70
N GLU A 129 9.30 5.04 -11.13
CA GLU A 129 7.86 4.90 -11.38
C GLU A 129 7.52 3.85 -12.45
N LYS A 130 8.45 3.56 -13.38
CA LYS A 130 8.27 2.46 -14.35
C LYS A 130 8.28 1.06 -13.73
N ASP A 131 8.81 0.92 -12.51
CA ASP A 131 8.91 -0.36 -11.79
C ASP A 131 7.67 -0.64 -10.91
N ARG A 132 6.61 0.18 -11.05
CA ARG A 132 5.37 0.18 -10.27
C ARG A 132 4.79 -1.20 -9.97
N GLU A 133 4.76 -2.10 -10.95
CA GLU A 133 4.18 -3.44 -10.79
C GLU A 133 5.00 -4.32 -9.84
N ILE A 134 6.34 -4.19 -9.86
CA ILE A 134 7.26 -4.91 -8.98
C ILE A 134 7.22 -4.30 -7.58
N LEU A 135 7.30 -2.97 -7.49
CA LEU A 135 7.28 -2.24 -6.22
C LEU A 135 6.00 -2.49 -5.41
N ALA A 136 4.91 -2.86 -6.08
CA ALA A 136 3.64 -3.22 -5.46
C ALA A 136 3.46 -4.73 -5.17
N ARG A 137 4.39 -5.62 -5.53
CA ARG A 137 4.18 -7.08 -5.38
C ARG A 137 5.37 -7.88 -4.88
N ILE A 138 6.55 -7.29 -4.80
CA ILE A 138 7.75 -8.01 -4.42
C ILE A 138 7.70 -8.49 -2.97
N ARG A 139 7.93 -9.78 -2.76
CA ARG A 139 8.13 -10.41 -1.45
C ARG A 139 9.52 -11.02 -1.38
N THR A 140 9.85 -11.85 -2.35
CA THR A 140 11.16 -12.50 -2.47
C THR A 140 11.86 -12.06 -3.77
N TRP A 141 13.17 -12.30 -3.83
CA TRP A 141 13.98 -11.88 -4.98
C TRP A 141 14.90 -13.00 -5.47
N ASP A 142 14.71 -13.40 -6.72
CA ASP A 142 15.48 -14.43 -7.43
C ASP A 142 16.77 -13.91 -8.08
N GLY A 143 17.08 -12.62 -7.93
CA GLY A 143 18.21 -11.95 -8.59
C GLY A 143 17.89 -11.31 -9.95
N ARG A 144 16.77 -11.68 -10.58
CA ARG A 144 16.43 -11.34 -11.98
C ARG A 144 15.08 -10.64 -12.13
N GLY A 145 14.19 -10.81 -11.17
CA GLY A 145 12.81 -10.31 -11.17
C GLY A 145 11.82 -11.18 -11.96
N HIS A 146 12.11 -12.47 -12.15
CA HIS A 146 11.17 -13.37 -12.83
C HIS A 146 10.10 -13.89 -11.86
N ASP A 147 10.51 -14.25 -10.65
CA ASP A 147 9.60 -14.67 -9.58
C ASP A 147 9.79 -13.80 -8.33
N LEU A 148 8.73 -13.08 -7.98
CA LEU A 148 8.69 -12.12 -6.89
C LEU A 148 8.12 -12.72 -5.59
N ASN A 149 7.69 -13.99 -5.60
CA ASN A 149 6.88 -14.60 -4.54
C ASN A 149 7.32 -16.01 -4.14
N ASN A 150 8.29 -16.62 -4.82
CA ASN A 150 8.80 -17.94 -4.45
C ASN A 150 9.62 -17.88 -3.15
N ILE A 151 9.13 -18.60 -2.14
CA ILE A 151 9.69 -18.62 -0.79
C ILE A 151 11.05 -19.33 -0.69
N LYS A 152 11.47 -20.04 -1.73
CA LYS A 152 12.84 -20.59 -1.84
C LYS A 152 13.88 -19.49 -2.05
N HIS A 153 13.47 -18.31 -2.50
CA HIS A 153 14.33 -17.15 -2.63
C HIS A 153 14.30 -16.28 -1.36
N PRO A 154 15.39 -15.55 -1.06
CA PRO A 154 15.43 -14.68 0.11
C PRO A 154 14.35 -13.58 0.01
N PRO A 155 13.78 -13.15 1.15
CA PRO A 155 13.01 -11.92 1.21
C PRO A 155 13.80 -10.73 0.67
N TRP A 156 13.17 -9.85 -0.11
CA TRP A 156 13.87 -8.72 -0.75
C TRP A 156 14.56 -7.81 0.28
N TYR A 157 13.95 -7.64 1.46
CA TYR A 157 14.48 -6.77 2.51
C TYR A 157 15.76 -7.31 3.14
N ASN A 158 16.04 -8.62 3.07
CA ASN A 158 17.32 -9.19 3.51
C ASN A 158 18.47 -8.82 2.58
N LEU A 159 18.15 -8.39 1.35
CA LEU A 159 19.13 -7.98 0.35
C LEU A 159 19.30 -6.45 0.30
N TYR A 160 18.51 -5.71 1.09
CA TYR A 160 18.59 -4.25 1.11
C TYR A 160 19.81 -3.77 1.89
N LYS A 161 20.72 -3.06 1.20
CA LYS A 161 21.95 -2.49 1.78
C LYS A 161 21.94 -0.96 1.88
N GLY A 162 20.79 -0.33 1.60
CA GLY A 162 20.66 1.12 1.62
C GLY A 162 20.63 1.71 3.04
N LYS A 163 20.95 3.00 3.14
CA LYS A 163 21.00 3.72 4.42
C LYS A 163 19.64 4.27 4.89
N LYS A 164 18.70 4.51 3.97
CA LYS A 164 17.38 5.05 4.30
C LYS A 164 16.49 3.96 4.89
N LYS A 165 15.58 4.34 5.80
CA LYS A 165 14.54 3.43 6.26
C LYS A 165 13.60 3.11 5.11
N VAL A 166 13.28 1.84 4.88
CA VAL A 166 12.25 1.44 3.92
C VAL A 166 11.00 1.05 4.69
N ILE A 167 9.91 1.75 4.45
CA ILE A 167 8.62 1.54 5.12
C ILE A 167 7.67 0.95 4.08
N PHE A 168 7.13 -0.24 4.37
CA PHE A 168 6.32 -1.01 3.43
C PHE A 168 5.22 -1.82 4.13
N GLY A 169 4.38 -2.49 3.35
CA GLY A 169 3.25 -3.31 3.77
C GLY A 169 3.20 -4.65 3.04
N HIS A 170 2.04 -5.00 2.44
CA HIS A 170 1.83 -6.10 1.47
C HIS A 170 1.98 -7.55 1.96
N TRP A 171 2.77 -7.80 3.00
CA TRP A 171 3.15 -9.15 3.43
C TRP A 171 2.52 -9.56 4.77
N ALA A 172 1.19 -9.45 4.89
CA ALA A 172 0.40 -9.80 6.08
C ALA A 172 0.81 -11.11 6.78
N LYS A 173 1.14 -12.16 6.01
CA LYS A 173 1.56 -13.47 6.54
C LYS A 173 2.82 -13.39 7.43
N LYS A 174 3.66 -12.36 7.26
CA LYS A 174 4.85 -12.12 8.08
C LYS A 174 4.57 -11.18 9.26
N GLY A 175 3.44 -10.49 9.27
CA GLY A 175 3.11 -9.49 10.28
C GLY A 175 4.09 -8.32 10.28
N LEU A 176 4.32 -7.75 11.46
CA LEU A 176 5.30 -6.67 11.67
C LEU A 176 6.71 -7.18 11.37
N ILE A 177 7.40 -6.52 10.43
CA ILE A 177 8.80 -6.79 10.10
C ILE A 177 9.66 -5.62 10.60
N ARG A 178 10.76 -5.93 11.29
CA ARG A 178 11.80 -4.96 11.69
C ARG A 178 13.17 -5.57 11.44
N GLU A 179 13.65 -5.45 10.20
CA GLU A 179 14.89 -6.09 9.75
C GLU A 179 15.83 -5.05 9.15
N GLY A 180 16.95 -4.78 9.82
CA GLY A 180 17.88 -3.73 9.45
C GLY A 180 17.19 -2.37 9.30
N ASN A 181 17.24 -1.80 8.09
CA ASN A 181 16.57 -0.53 7.76
C ASN A 181 15.14 -0.71 7.22
N CYS A 182 14.60 -1.92 7.20
CA CYS A 182 13.30 -2.23 6.61
C CYS A 182 12.23 -2.45 7.69
N ILE A 183 11.10 -1.75 7.56
CA ILE A 183 9.96 -1.81 8.47
C ILE A 183 8.71 -2.18 7.66
N GLY A 184 8.20 -3.39 7.86
CA GLY A 184 6.95 -3.88 7.26
C GLY A 184 5.79 -3.69 8.23
N LEU A 185 4.77 -2.94 7.84
CA LEU A 185 3.65 -2.51 8.68
C LEU A 185 2.37 -3.34 8.49
N ASP A 186 2.36 -4.28 7.53
CA ASP A 186 1.19 -5.12 7.27
C ASP A 186 1.06 -6.21 8.34
N SER A 187 0.40 -5.86 9.44
CA SER A 187 0.04 -6.79 10.51
C SER A 187 -1.25 -7.57 10.23
N GLY A 188 -1.80 -7.46 9.01
CA GLY A 188 -2.99 -8.22 8.61
C GLY A 188 -4.31 -7.75 9.22
N CYS A 189 -4.52 -6.44 9.40
CA CYS A 189 -5.71 -5.86 10.04
C CYS A 189 -7.05 -6.46 9.58
N CYS A 190 -7.19 -6.78 8.29
CA CYS A 190 -8.43 -7.36 7.74
C CYS A 190 -8.64 -8.85 8.08
N TYR A 191 -7.72 -9.49 8.78
CA TYR A 191 -7.73 -10.92 9.09
C TYR A 191 -8.03 -11.25 10.56
N GLY A 192 -8.33 -10.24 11.39
CA GLY A 192 -8.54 -10.37 12.85
C GLY A 192 -7.24 -10.23 13.65
#